data_AF-A0A8C2ERT8-F1
#
_entry.id   AF-A0A8C2ERT8-F1
#
_cell.length_a   1.000
_cell.length_b   1.000
_cell.length_c   1.000
_cell.angle_alpha   90.00
_cell.angle_beta   90.00
_cell.angle_gamma   90.00
#
_symmetry.space_group_name_H-M   'P 1'
#
loop_
_entity.id
_entity.type
_entity.pdbx_description
1 polymer ?
#
loop_
_entity_poly.entity_id
_entity_poly.type
_entity_poly.pdbx_seq_one_letter_code
_entity_poly.pdbx_strand_id
1 'polypeptide(L)'
;QVRISLVDQPLQPFHHQTPARIGKVQSIPSFLCTDKSPGEFAWRDPDLPEVIHMLQHQFPSVQANAAAFLQHLCYKDNHVKTEVCRLGGIKHLVDLLDHKVLEVQRYACGALRNLVYGRTTDDNKIAVRNAGGVPALLRLLRTTVDTEVRELVTGVLWNLSSCDALKMTIIRDALSSVTNTVIIPHSGWSSTDFHDEHKLKLHSSVVLRNTTGCLRNLSSAGEEARKYMRSCEGLVDSLLYVIKACVSTSDFDSKIVENCICILRNLSYRLELEISPSWLTANQELDGLMGSESPRKEADYSCWGRKRRKNKNLLEEQWDGVGPIPGFSKSPKGAEMLWHPSVVKPYLTLLAESSNPATLEGSAGSLQNLSAGNWKFAAYIRAAVRKEKGLPILVELLRMDNNRVVCSIATALRNMALDVRNKELIGKYAMRDLVNRLPGGNTTQLSDDTVAAICCTLHEVTRRNMENAKALADAGGIEKLVNITKGRGERYSVKVVKAAAQVLNTLWQYRDLRTIYKKVSGSTVGLQLLHIRAVC
;
A
#
# COMPACT_ATOMS: atom_id res chain seq x y z
N GLN A 1 -12.98 -0.34 10.04
CA GLN A 1 -11.74 -1.16 10.01
C GLN A 1 -10.88 -0.60 8.90
N VAL A 2 -9.69 -0.11 9.23
CA VAL A 2 -8.74 0.52 8.30
C VAL A 2 -7.72 -0.57 7.89
N ARG A 3 -7.12 -0.52 6.69
CA ARG A 3 -6.27 -1.60 6.15
C ARG A 3 -4.87 -1.12 5.74
N ILE A 4 -3.83 -1.77 6.28
CA ILE A 4 -2.43 -1.65 5.83
C ILE A 4 -2.08 -2.87 4.97
N SER A 5 -1.27 -2.71 3.93
CA SER A 5 -0.58 -3.82 3.27
C SER A 5 0.63 -4.23 4.11
N LEU A 6 0.52 -5.34 4.84
CA LEU A 6 1.58 -5.88 5.71
C LEU A 6 2.45 -6.94 5.03
N VAL A 7 2.16 -7.29 3.77
CA VAL A 7 2.96 -8.28 3.05
C VAL A 7 4.20 -7.60 2.50
N ASP A 8 5.33 -7.79 3.19
CA ASP A 8 6.63 -7.47 2.62
C ASP A 8 6.87 -8.38 1.42
N GLN A 9 7.17 -7.77 0.28
CA GLN A 9 7.53 -8.50 -0.92
C GLN A 9 9.04 -8.38 -1.09
N PRO A 10 9.81 -9.48 -1.00
CA PRO A 10 11.17 -9.48 -1.52
C PRO A 10 11.09 -9.29 -3.04
N LEU A 11 12.15 -8.73 -3.63
CA LEU A 11 12.25 -8.58 -5.08
C LEU A 11 12.07 -9.95 -5.76
N GLN A 12 11.19 -10.08 -6.75
CA GLN A 12 11.03 -11.37 -7.44
C GLN A 12 12.36 -11.78 -8.10
N PRO A 13 12.70 -13.08 -8.12
CA PRO A 13 13.97 -13.53 -8.67
C PRO A 13 14.09 -13.06 -10.12
N PHE A 14 15.10 -12.25 -10.40
CA PHE A 14 15.40 -11.81 -11.76
C PHE A 14 15.97 -13.02 -12.52
N HIS A 15 15.26 -13.47 -13.54
CA HIS A 15 15.87 -14.27 -14.60
C HIS A 15 16.69 -13.32 -15.47
N HIS A 16 17.91 -12.98 -15.04
CA HIS A 16 18.90 -12.69 -16.05
C HIS A 16 19.12 -13.99 -16.82
N GLN A 17 18.78 -13.97 -18.11
CA GLN A 17 19.60 -14.70 -19.06
C GLN A 17 21.00 -14.19 -18.81
N THR A 18 21.83 -15.04 -18.20
CA THR A 18 23.27 -14.93 -18.31
C THR A 18 23.56 -14.59 -19.77
N PRO A 19 24.33 -13.54 -20.08
CA PRO A 19 24.79 -13.37 -21.44
C PRO A 19 25.40 -14.71 -21.84
N ALA A 20 24.98 -15.25 -22.99
CA ALA A 20 25.51 -16.49 -23.56
C ALA A 20 27.00 -16.38 -23.98
N ARG A 21 27.74 -15.48 -23.32
CA ARG A 21 29.18 -15.24 -23.37
C ARG A 21 29.79 -15.21 -21.96
N ILE A 22 29.27 -15.99 -21.02
CA ILE A 22 30.17 -16.60 -20.03
C ILE A 22 30.77 -17.80 -20.76
N GLY A 23 31.76 -17.53 -21.62
CA GLY A 23 32.67 -18.58 -22.05
C GLY A 23 33.18 -19.25 -20.78
N LYS A 24 33.13 -20.60 -20.74
CA LYS A 24 33.61 -21.49 -19.69
C LYS A 24 34.30 -20.73 -18.56
N VAL A 25 33.68 -20.70 -17.37
CA VAL A 25 34.28 -20.22 -16.12
C VAL A 25 35.77 -20.55 -16.15
N GLN A 26 36.59 -19.56 -16.50
CA GLN A 26 38.03 -19.71 -16.41
C GLN A 26 38.28 -19.50 -14.92
N SER A 27 38.49 -20.63 -14.27
CA SER A 27 39.07 -20.81 -12.95
C SER A 27 40.08 -19.71 -12.63
N ILE A 28 40.16 -19.28 -11.37
CA ILE A 28 40.99 -18.12 -11.03
C ILE A 28 42.46 -18.59 -11.02
N PRO A 29 43.40 -17.92 -11.72
CA PRO A 29 44.81 -18.28 -11.64
C PRO A 29 45.30 -18.17 -10.20
N SER A 30 45.94 -19.24 -9.70
CA SER A 30 46.50 -19.27 -8.34
C SER A 30 47.65 -18.26 -8.24
N PHE A 31 47.45 -17.18 -7.48
CA PHE A 31 48.48 -16.15 -7.23
C PHE A 31 49.31 -16.44 -5.96
N LEU A 32 49.05 -17.55 -5.26
CA LEU A 32 49.67 -17.91 -3.99
C LEU A 32 50.38 -19.26 -4.09
N CYS A 33 51.39 -19.32 -4.95
CA CYS A 33 52.44 -20.34 -4.88
C CYS A 33 53.77 -19.66 -5.18
N THR A 34 54.42 -19.10 -4.16
CA THR A 34 55.82 -18.63 -4.25
C THR A 34 56.83 -19.77 -4.22
N ASP A 35 56.43 -20.99 -4.57
CA ASP A 35 57.36 -22.08 -4.72
C ASP A 35 56.75 -23.20 -5.59
N LYS A 36 56.87 -23.07 -6.92
CA LYS A 36 57.01 -24.17 -7.90
C LYS A 36 57.05 -23.65 -9.34
N SER A 37 57.77 -24.42 -10.16
CA SER A 37 58.18 -24.25 -11.56
C SER A 37 57.20 -23.52 -12.51
N PRO A 38 57.72 -22.74 -13.48
CA PRO A 38 56.90 -22.02 -14.46
C PRO A 38 56.30 -23.01 -15.47
N GLY A 39 55.02 -23.36 -15.36
CA GLY A 39 54.38 -24.18 -16.40
C GLY A 39 52.95 -24.69 -16.18
N GLU A 40 52.44 -24.77 -14.95
CA GLU A 40 51.09 -25.34 -14.72
C GLU A 40 50.19 -24.34 -13.97
N PHE A 41 49.38 -23.61 -14.74
CA PHE A 41 48.20 -22.93 -14.19
C PHE A 41 47.17 -24.00 -13.80
N ALA A 42 47.29 -24.52 -12.57
CA ALA A 42 46.34 -25.46 -12.01
C ALA A 42 45.02 -24.75 -11.74
N TRP A 43 43.99 -25.11 -12.50
CA TRP A 43 42.61 -24.69 -12.28
C TRP A 43 42.07 -25.40 -11.03
N ARG A 44 42.07 -24.71 -9.88
CA ARG A 44 41.50 -25.19 -8.62
C ARG A 44 40.31 -24.31 -8.24
N ASP A 45 39.25 -24.93 -7.72
CA ASP A 45 38.17 -24.19 -7.06
C ASP A 45 38.67 -23.66 -5.70
N PRO A 46 38.76 -22.33 -5.52
CA PRO A 46 39.17 -21.76 -4.24
C PRO A 46 38.11 -22.05 -3.17
N ASP A 47 38.56 -22.20 -1.92
CA ASP A 47 37.62 -22.32 -0.81
C ASP A 47 36.99 -20.96 -0.46
N LEU A 48 35.89 -20.98 0.29
CA LEU A 48 35.15 -19.75 0.58
C LEU A 48 35.97 -18.70 1.36
N PRO A 49 36.78 -19.08 2.38
CA PRO A 49 37.72 -18.13 3.02
C PRO A 49 38.73 -17.51 2.05
N GLU A 50 39.31 -18.30 1.13
CA GLU A 50 40.25 -17.81 0.12
C GLU A 50 39.60 -16.75 -0.78
N VAL A 51 38.38 -17.01 -1.28
CA VAL A 51 37.66 -16.05 -2.12
C VAL A 51 37.34 -14.76 -1.36
N ILE A 52 36.97 -14.86 -0.08
CA ILE A 52 36.72 -13.68 0.75
C ILE A 52 38.00 -12.86 0.93
N HIS A 53 39.15 -13.51 1.12
CA HIS A 53 40.44 -12.83 1.19
C HIS A 53 40.80 -12.12 -0.13
N MET A 54 40.50 -12.74 -1.28
CA MET A 54 40.74 -12.16 -2.60
C MET A 54 39.97 -10.85 -2.88
N LEU A 55 38.89 -10.57 -2.14
CA LEU A 55 38.20 -9.26 -2.22
C LEU A 55 39.10 -8.08 -1.81
N GLN A 56 40.14 -8.34 -1.01
CA GLN A 56 41.08 -7.33 -0.53
C GLN A 56 42.36 -7.27 -1.37
N HIS A 57 42.42 -7.98 -2.49
CA HIS A 57 43.61 -8.02 -3.34
C HIS A 57 43.92 -6.64 -3.95
N GLN A 58 45.20 -6.33 -4.15
CA GLN A 58 45.65 -5.08 -4.78
C GLN A 58 45.24 -4.90 -6.26
N PHE A 59 44.76 -5.96 -6.92
CA PHE A 59 44.44 -5.95 -8.34
C PHE A 59 42.92 -5.94 -8.52
N PRO A 60 42.35 -4.90 -9.16
CA PRO A 60 40.91 -4.79 -9.37
C PRO A 60 40.28 -5.99 -10.08
N SER A 61 41.00 -6.62 -11.01
CA SER A 61 40.54 -7.82 -11.71
C SER A 61 40.33 -9.01 -10.78
N VAL A 62 41.23 -9.20 -9.80
CA VAL A 62 41.10 -10.26 -8.78
C VAL A 62 39.90 -9.98 -7.88
N GLN A 63 39.72 -8.74 -7.44
CA GLN A 63 38.58 -8.32 -6.63
C GLN A 63 37.25 -8.52 -7.37
N ALA A 64 37.18 -8.12 -8.65
CA ALA A 64 36.01 -8.31 -9.51
C ALA A 64 35.66 -9.78 -9.67
N ASN A 65 36.64 -10.64 -9.98
CA ASN A 65 36.44 -12.07 -10.13
C ASN A 65 36.00 -12.74 -8.82
N ALA A 66 36.60 -12.37 -7.70
CA ALA A 66 36.21 -12.87 -6.38
C ALA A 66 34.76 -12.47 -6.03
N ALA A 67 34.38 -11.22 -6.27
CA ALA A 67 33.01 -10.76 -6.05
C ALA A 67 32.00 -11.46 -6.99
N ALA A 68 32.34 -11.65 -8.27
CA ALA A 68 31.52 -12.38 -9.23
C ALA A 68 31.33 -13.85 -8.83
N PHE A 69 32.40 -14.49 -8.35
CA PHE A 69 32.36 -15.85 -7.85
C PHE A 69 31.46 -15.97 -6.61
N LEU A 70 31.59 -15.07 -5.63
CA LEU A 70 30.69 -15.02 -4.47
C LEU A 70 29.24 -14.76 -4.87
N GLN A 71 28.99 -13.88 -5.85
CA GLN A 71 27.66 -13.64 -6.38
C GLN A 71 27.04 -14.93 -6.92
N HIS A 72 27.82 -15.73 -7.67
CA HIS A 72 27.37 -17.02 -8.18
C HIS A 72 27.08 -18.02 -7.06
N LEU A 73 28.03 -18.20 -6.12
CA LEU A 73 27.85 -19.15 -5.01
C LEU A 73 26.65 -18.81 -4.12
N CYS A 74 26.37 -17.51 -3.91
CA CYS A 74 25.22 -17.06 -3.12
C CYS A 74 23.88 -17.20 -3.85
N TYR A 75 23.86 -17.58 -5.13
CA TYR A 75 22.62 -17.71 -5.89
C TYR A 75 21.84 -18.95 -5.44
N LYS A 76 20.72 -18.71 -4.74
CA LYS A 76 19.79 -19.74 -4.20
C LYS A 76 20.39 -20.71 -3.16
N ASP A 77 21.63 -20.53 -2.73
CA ASP A 77 22.21 -21.28 -1.61
C ASP A 77 22.19 -20.43 -0.33
N ASN A 78 21.37 -20.81 0.66
CA ASN A 78 21.30 -20.08 1.92
C ASN A 78 22.43 -20.45 2.89
N HIS A 79 23.03 -21.63 2.77
CA HIS A 79 24.15 -22.04 3.62
C HIS A 79 25.38 -21.20 3.29
N VAL A 80 25.71 -21.08 2.01
CA VAL A 80 26.80 -20.22 1.55
C VAL A 80 26.60 -18.78 1.99
N LYS A 81 25.37 -18.24 1.85
CA LYS A 81 25.08 -16.86 2.27
C LYS A 81 25.36 -16.62 3.75
N THR A 82 24.96 -17.56 4.61
CA THR A 82 25.22 -17.50 6.06
C THR A 82 26.71 -17.56 6.33
N GLU A 83 27.43 -18.44 5.63
CA GLU A 83 28.87 -18.63 5.83
C GLU A 83 29.68 -17.41 5.38
N VAL A 84 29.34 -16.78 4.25
CA VAL A 84 29.96 -15.50 3.81
C VAL A 84 29.75 -14.41 4.86
N CYS A 85 28.57 -14.34 5.48
CA CYS A 85 28.30 -13.41 6.58
C CYS A 85 29.18 -13.73 7.80
N ARG A 86 29.24 -15.00 8.23
CA ARG A 86 30.04 -15.46 9.37
C ARG A 86 31.53 -15.17 9.21
N LEU A 87 32.04 -15.31 7.99
CA LEU A 87 33.44 -15.06 7.64
C LEU A 87 33.77 -13.58 7.39
N GLY A 88 32.81 -12.66 7.61
CA GLY A 88 33.05 -11.22 7.47
C GLY A 88 33.06 -10.69 6.03
N GLY A 89 32.77 -11.52 5.03
CA GLY A 89 32.82 -11.15 3.61
C GLY A 89 31.88 -10.00 3.23
N ILE A 90 30.77 -9.82 3.96
CA ILE A 90 29.84 -8.69 3.75
C ILE A 90 30.55 -7.35 3.91
N LYS A 91 31.43 -7.19 4.91
CA LYS A 91 32.14 -5.94 5.12
C LYS A 91 33.03 -5.59 3.92
N HIS A 92 33.79 -6.56 3.43
CA HIS A 92 34.66 -6.35 2.27
C HIS A 92 33.85 -5.99 1.01
N LEU A 93 32.72 -6.65 0.77
CA LEU A 93 31.84 -6.31 -0.35
C LEU A 93 31.24 -4.90 -0.22
N VAL A 94 30.90 -4.45 0.99
CA VAL A 94 30.44 -3.08 1.24
C VAL A 94 31.56 -2.07 0.96
N ASP A 95 32.78 -2.33 1.43
CA ASP A 95 33.93 -1.46 1.19
C ASP A 95 34.23 -1.30 -0.32
N LEU A 96 34.01 -2.35 -1.13
CA LEU A 96 34.17 -2.34 -2.59
C LEU A 96 33.12 -1.50 -3.35
N LEU A 97 32.03 -1.07 -2.71
CA LEU A 97 31.04 -0.20 -3.37
C LEU A 97 31.61 1.18 -3.71
N ASP A 98 32.59 1.66 -2.93
CA ASP A 98 33.27 2.94 -3.16
C ASP A 98 34.49 2.80 -4.09
N HIS A 99 34.72 1.62 -4.69
CA HIS A 99 35.84 1.37 -5.59
C HIS A 99 35.74 2.18 -6.90
N LYS A 100 36.88 2.59 -7.48
CA LYS A 100 36.91 3.44 -8.69
C LYS A 100 36.58 2.69 -9.99
N VAL A 101 36.75 1.38 -10.00
CA VAL A 101 36.50 0.52 -11.17
C VAL A 101 35.06 0.03 -11.16
N LEU A 102 34.31 0.36 -12.21
CA LEU A 102 32.89 0.04 -12.38
C LEU A 102 32.60 -1.46 -12.26
N GLU A 103 33.46 -2.31 -12.81
CA GLU A 103 33.30 -3.77 -12.78
C GLU A 103 33.34 -4.32 -11.36
N VAL A 104 34.26 -3.83 -10.53
CA VAL A 104 34.34 -4.17 -9.10
C VAL A 104 33.06 -3.76 -8.37
N GLN A 105 32.57 -2.53 -8.61
CA GLN A 105 31.32 -2.05 -8.01
C GLN A 105 30.13 -2.91 -8.41
N ARG A 106 30.03 -3.26 -9.70
CA ARG A 106 28.94 -4.08 -10.26
C ARG A 106 28.90 -5.46 -9.59
N TYR A 107 30.02 -6.17 -9.56
CA TYR A 107 30.06 -7.50 -8.97
C TYR A 107 29.92 -7.49 -7.46
N ALA A 108 30.51 -6.51 -6.76
CA ALA A 108 30.33 -6.37 -5.31
C ALA A 108 28.85 -6.12 -4.95
N CYS A 109 28.19 -5.20 -5.67
CA CYS A 109 26.78 -4.92 -5.48
C CYS A 109 25.88 -6.12 -5.85
N GLY A 110 26.22 -6.83 -6.92
CA GLY A 110 25.56 -8.07 -7.34
C GLY A 110 25.65 -9.17 -6.27
N ALA A 111 26.83 -9.37 -5.67
CA ALA A 111 27.03 -10.30 -4.58
C ALA A 111 26.20 -9.92 -3.34
N LEU A 112 26.23 -8.64 -2.94
CA LEU A 112 25.39 -8.14 -1.84
C LEU A 112 23.91 -8.38 -2.09
N ARG A 113 23.41 -8.14 -3.30
CA ARG A 113 22.01 -8.36 -3.67
C ARG A 113 21.58 -9.81 -3.44
N ASN A 114 22.43 -10.78 -3.80
CA ASN A 114 22.18 -12.20 -3.60
C ASN A 114 22.29 -12.59 -2.11
N LEU A 115 23.27 -12.04 -1.39
CA LEU A 115 23.48 -12.29 0.04
C LEU A 115 22.31 -11.87 0.91
N VAL A 116 21.65 -10.76 0.58
CA VAL A 116 20.48 -10.25 1.32
C VAL A 116 19.14 -10.73 0.76
N TYR A 117 19.16 -11.59 -0.26
CA TYR A 117 17.95 -12.12 -0.87
C TYR A 117 17.44 -13.37 -0.13
N GLY A 118 16.27 -13.25 0.48
CA GLY A 118 15.59 -14.34 1.16
C GLY A 118 14.88 -13.88 2.44
N ARG A 119 13.95 -14.70 2.93
CA ARG A 119 13.28 -14.47 4.23
C ARG A 119 14.16 -14.89 5.41
N THR A 120 15.10 -15.81 5.20
CA THR A 120 15.98 -16.35 6.24
C THR A 120 17.34 -15.65 6.29
N THR A 121 17.50 -14.51 5.62
CA THR A 121 18.78 -13.78 5.50
C THR A 121 18.77 -12.48 6.30
N ASP A 122 17.99 -12.41 7.38
CA ASP A 122 17.88 -11.19 8.20
C ASP A 122 19.19 -10.83 8.90
N ASP A 123 19.96 -11.82 9.36
CA ASP A 123 21.31 -11.61 9.90
C ASP A 123 22.25 -10.98 8.85
N ASN A 124 22.18 -11.44 7.60
CA ASN A 124 22.95 -10.84 6.50
C ASN A 124 22.52 -9.39 6.23
N LYS A 125 21.21 -9.10 6.26
CA LYS A 125 20.70 -7.73 6.10
C LYS A 125 21.21 -6.83 7.22
N ILE A 126 21.17 -7.30 8.46
CA ILE A 126 21.70 -6.60 9.64
C ILE A 126 23.22 -6.39 9.50
N ALA A 127 23.98 -7.39 9.04
CA ALA A 127 25.41 -7.27 8.82
C ALA A 127 25.74 -6.21 7.75
N VAL A 128 24.97 -6.14 6.65
CA VAL A 128 25.12 -5.09 5.63
C VAL A 128 24.88 -3.70 6.24
N ARG A 129 23.84 -3.54 7.07
CA ARG A 129 23.59 -2.28 7.79
C ARG A 129 24.76 -1.93 8.69
N ASN A 130 25.20 -2.86 9.53
CA ASN A 130 26.26 -2.64 10.52
C ASN A 130 27.62 -2.33 9.88
N ALA A 131 27.88 -2.84 8.67
CA ALA A 131 29.06 -2.51 7.87
C ALA A 131 28.98 -1.13 7.19
N GLY A 132 27.92 -0.34 7.39
CA GLY A 132 27.73 0.95 6.72
C GLY A 132 27.19 0.83 5.29
N GLY A 133 26.59 -0.31 4.94
CA GLY A 133 26.13 -0.60 3.58
C GLY A 133 25.03 0.32 3.07
N VAL A 134 24.09 0.77 3.93
CA VAL A 134 23.01 1.70 3.50
C VAL A 134 23.60 3.04 3.02
N PRO A 135 24.43 3.76 3.81
CA PRO A 135 25.13 4.95 3.32
C PRO A 135 25.98 4.71 2.05
N ALA A 136 26.70 3.59 1.96
CA ALA A 136 27.55 3.27 0.79
C ALA A 136 26.72 3.08 -0.49
N LEU A 137 25.62 2.32 -0.41
CA LEU A 137 24.67 2.14 -1.50
C LEU A 137 24.09 3.48 -1.96
N LEU A 138 23.73 4.37 -1.04
CA LEU A 138 23.18 5.69 -1.38
C LEU A 138 24.22 6.62 -2.01
N ARG A 139 25.48 6.56 -1.58
CA ARG A 139 26.58 7.27 -2.26
C ARG A 139 26.73 6.76 -3.70
N LEU A 140 26.81 5.44 -3.88
CA LEU A 140 26.92 4.83 -5.20
C LEU A 140 25.75 5.19 -6.12
N LEU A 141 24.52 5.19 -5.61
CA LEU A 141 23.32 5.60 -6.37
C LEU A 141 23.40 7.05 -6.85
N ARG A 142 24.02 7.94 -6.09
CA ARG A 142 24.19 9.35 -6.44
C ARG A 142 25.31 9.59 -7.44
N THR A 143 26.39 8.81 -7.38
CA THR A 143 27.60 9.04 -8.18
C THR A 143 27.60 8.26 -9.49
N THR A 144 26.93 7.11 -9.57
CA THR A 144 26.97 6.26 -10.77
C THR A 144 25.94 6.67 -11.82
N VAL A 145 26.39 6.72 -13.07
CA VAL A 145 25.56 6.88 -14.29
C VAL A 145 25.22 5.54 -14.94
N ASP A 146 25.86 4.44 -14.50
CA ASP A 146 25.63 3.10 -15.06
C ASP A 146 24.27 2.56 -14.61
N THR A 147 23.41 2.26 -15.58
CA THR A 147 22.03 1.84 -15.30
C THR A 147 22.00 0.51 -14.55
N GLU A 148 22.84 -0.45 -14.90
CA GLU A 148 22.86 -1.76 -14.25
C GLU A 148 23.27 -1.66 -12.78
N VAL A 149 24.28 -0.85 -12.46
CA VAL A 149 24.66 -0.58 -11.06
C VAL A 149 23.52 0.09 -10.29
N ARG A 150 22.80 1.06 -10.88
CA ARG A 150 21.62 1.69 -10.24
C ARG A 150 20.52 0.65 -9.96
N GLU A 151 20.30 -0.28 -10.88
CA GLU A 151 19.34 -1.37 -10.72
C GLU A 151 19.75 -2.33 -9.59
N LEU A 152 21.04 -2.69 -9.52
CA LEU A 152 21.60 -3.51 -8.44
C LEU A 152 21.44 -2.82 -7.09
N VAL A 153 21.85 -1.55 -6.97
CA VAL A 153 21.77 -0.77 -5.73
C VAL A 153 20.33 -0.67 -5.23
N THR A 154 19.39 -0.28 -6.08
CA THR A 154 17.97 -0.21 -5.72
C THR A 154 17.38 -1.59 -5.40
N GLY A 155 17.89 -2.65 -6.05
CA GLY A 155 17.55 -4.04 -5.73
C GLY A 155 18.04 -4.48 -4.34
N VAL A 156 19.26 -4.10 -3.94
CA VAL A 156 19.78 -4.34 -2.58
C VAL A 156 18.91 -3.62 -1.56
N LEU A 157 18.61 -2.32 -1.77
CA LEU A 157 17.75 -1.55 -0.88
C LEU A 157 16.35 -2.17 -0.72
N TRP A 158 15.76 -2.67 -1.81
CA TRP A 158 14.49 -3.40 -1.73
C TRP A 158 14.62 -4.67 -0.88
N ASN A 159 15.66 -5.49 -1.09
CA ASN A 159 15.87 -6.68 -0.26
C ASN A 159 16.08 -6.34 1.22
N LEU A 160 16.86 -5.30 1.53
CA LEU A 160 17.07 -4.82 2.91
C LEU A 160 15.76 -4.34 3.57
N SER A 161 14.92 -3.63 2.82
CA SER A 161 13.63 -3.09 3.31
C SER A 161 12.63 -4.16 3.77
N SER A 162 12.84 -5.42 3.39
CA SER A 162 12.01 -6.55 3.83
C SER A 162 12.28 -7.04 5.25
N CYS A 163 13.33 -6.53 5.93
CA CYS A 163 13.60 -6.85 7.33
C CYS A 163 13.09 -5.74 8.24
N ASP A 164 12.17 -6.09 9.14
CA ASP A 164 11.50 -5.15 10.06
C ASP A 164 12.50 -4.34 10.90
N ALA A 165 13.58 -4.98 11.37
CA ALA A 165 14.62 -4.32 12.17
C ALA A 165 15.35 -3.20 11.40
N LEU A 166 15.33 -3.23 10.06
CA LEU A 166 16.02 -2.26 9.23
C LEU A 166 15.13 -1.12 8.73
N LYS A 167 13.80 -1.31 8.64
CA LYS A 167 12.88 -0.38 7.95
C LYS A 167 13.04 1.07 8.42
N MET A 168 13.01 1.31 9.73
CA MET A 168 13.15 2.68 10.27
C MET A 168 14.53 3.29 10.05
N THR A 169 15.61 2.47 10.04
CA THR A 169 16.95 2.98 9.69
C THR A 169 16.97 3.42 8.23
N ILE A 170 16.44 2.60 7.32
CA ILE A 170 16.39 2.93 5.89
C ILE A 170 15.51 4.16 5.65
N ILE A 171 14.38 4.33 6.35
CA ILE A 171 13.56 5.54 6.23
C ILE A 171 14.36 6.79 6.59
N ARG A 172 15.07 6.77 7.72
CA ARG A 172 15.84 7.93 8.20
C ARG A 172 16.99 8.27 7.25
N ASP A 173 17.68 7.25 6.74
CA ASP A 173 18.93 7.44 6.00
C ASP A 173 18.72 7.60 4.48
N ALA A 174 17.70 6.95 3.93
CA ALA A 174 17.53 6.78 2.48
C ALA A 174 16.34 7.54 1.88
N LEU A 175 15.26 7.78 2.62
CA LEU A 175 13.98 8.23 2.07
C LEU A 175 14.11 9.48 1.19
N SER A 176 14.71 10.55 1.71
CA SER A 176 14.89 11.80 0.95
C SER A 176 15.83 11.59 -0.25
N SER A 177 16.91 10.82 -0.06
CA SER A 177 17.88 10.55 -1.13
C SER A 177 17.25 9.79 -2.28
N VAL A 178 16.53 8.68 -2.03
CA VAL A 178 15.89 7.90 -3.10
C VAL A 178 14.72 8.63 -3.73
N THR A 179 14.03 9.49 -2.98
CA THR A 179 12.96 10.34 -3.52
C THR A 179 13.51 11.33 -4.54
N ASN A 180 14.56 12.06 -4.17
CA ASN A 180 15.15 13.09 -5.03
C ASN A 180 15.96 12.53 -6.20
N THR A 181 16.56 11.34 -6.05
CA THR A 181 17.46 10.76 -7.07
C THR A 181 16.78 9.75 -7.99
N VAL A 182 15.63 9.20 -7.57
CA VAL A 182 14.89 8.19 -8.35
C VAL A 182 13.43 8.55 -8.51
N ILE A 183 12.66 8.69 -7.42
CA ILE A 183 11.20 8.81 -7.52
C ILE A 183 10.80 10.04 -8.33
N ILE A 184 11.30 11.23 -7.98
CA ILE A 184 10.96 12.46 -8.68
C ILE A 184 11.42 12.41 -10.15
N PRO A 185 12.72 12.17 -10.47
CA PRO A 185 13.19 12.24 -11.85
C PRO A 185 12.59 11.16 -12.76
N HIS A 186 12.31 9.96 -12.24
CA HIS A 186 11.79 8.85 -13.04
C HIS A 186 10.26 8.81 -13.09
N SER A 187 9.55 9.54 -12.23
CA SER A 187 8.08 9.60 -12.25
C SER A 187 7.52 10.46 -13.40
N GLY A 188 8.33 11.41 -13.91
CA GLY A 188 7.85 12.45 -14.82
C GLY A 188 7.15 13.62 -14.11
N TRP A 189 7.05 13.59 -12.79
CA TRP A 189 6.55 14.71 -12.02
C TRP A 189 7.60 15.82 -11.94
N SER A 190 7.20 17.04 -12.30
CA SER A 190 7.97 18.25 -12.09
C SER A 190 7.17 19.23 -11.22
N SER A 191 7.87 19.96 -10.35
CA SER A 191 7.29 21.07 -9.59
C SER A 191 7.05 22.31 -10.48
N THR A 192 7.70 22.37 -11.65
CA THR A 192 7.50 23.39 -12.67
C THR A 192 6.54 22.87 -13.75
N ASP A 193 5.54 23.65 -14.13
CA ASP A 193 4.43 23.29 -15.06
C ASP A 193 4.85 23.00 -16.52
N PHE A 194 6.12 22.70 -16.78
CA PHE A 194 6.59 22.25 -18.08
C PHE A 194 6.36 20.76 -18.23
N HIS A 195 5.19 20.40 -18.76
CA HIS A 195 4.87 19.05 -19.20
C HIS A 195 5.55 18.77 -20.54
N ASP A 196 6.75 18.21 -20.49
CA ASP A 196 7.35 17.63 -21.68
C ASP A 196 6.66 16.29 -21.96
N GLU A 197 5.92 16.18 -23.07
CA GLU A 197 5.21 14.98 -23.53
C GLU A 197 6.18 13.87 -24.01
N HIS A 198 7.34 13.73 -23.38
CA HIS A 198 8.15 12.55 -23.58
C HIS A 198 7.37 11.36 -23.03
N LYS A 199 6.92 10.47 -23.93
CA LYS A 199 6.32 9.16 -23.62
C LYS A 199 7.13 8.48 -22.52
N LEU A 200 6.69 8.68 -21.28
CA LEU A 200 7.29 8.13 -20.09
C LEU A 200 7.12 6.63 -20.17
N LYS A 201 8.18 5.91 -20.53
CA LYS A 201 8.25 4.44 -20.41
C LYS A 201 8.44 4.06 -18.94
N LEU A 202 7.52 4.52 -18.09
CA LEU A 202 7.48 4.25 -16.66
C LEU A 202 7.62 2.73 -16.42
N HIS A 203 6.81 1.93 -17.12
CA HIS A 203 6.78 0.47 -17.02
C HIS A 203 8.14 -0.23 -17.17
N SER A 204 9.07 0.30 -17.97
CA SER A 204 10.36 -0.34 -18.21
C SER A 204 11.44 0.02 -17.18
N SER A 205 11.20 1.00 -16.30
CA SER A 205 12.22 1.44 -15.35
C SER A 205 12.38 0.46 -14.19
N VAL A 206 13.39 -0.40 -14.26
CA VAL A 206 13.76 -1.32 -13.17
C VAL A 206 14.16 -0.56 -11.91
N VAL A 207 14.88 0.57 -12.05
CA VAL A 207 15.30 1.43 -10.93
C VAL A 207 14.08 1.99 -10.18
N LEU A 208 13.08 2.51 -10.89
CA LEU A 208 11.84 3.02 -10.29
C LEU A 208 11.02 1.89 -9.67
N ARG A 209 10.90 0.74 -10.36
CA ARG A 209 10.22 -0.45 -9.84
C ARG A 209 10.85 -0.93 -8.54
N ASN A 210 12.18 -1.01 -8.47
CA ASN A 210 12.88 -1.48 -7.29
C ASN A 210 12.75 -0.48 -6.14
N THR A 211 12.85 0.82 -6.44
CA THR A 211 12.73 1.88 -5.43
C THR A 211 11.31 1.96 -4.87
N THR A 212 10.28 1.89 -5.71
CA THR A 212 8.88 1.83 -5.25
C THR A 212 8.60 0.54 -4.46
N GLY A 213 9.22 -0.58 -4.82
CA GLY A 213 9.17 -1.83 -4.04
C GLY A 213 9.77 -1.67 -2.63
N CYS A 214 10.93 -1.00 -2.55
CA CYS A 214 11.55 -0.63 -1.28
C CYS A 214 10.61 0.24 -0.43
N LEU A 215 10.14 1.36 -0.98
CA LEU A 215 9.25 2.29 -0.27
C LEU A 215 7.92 1.65 0.16
N ARG A 216 7.41 0.68 -0.61
CA ARG A 216 6.22 -0.10 -0.22
C ARG A 216 6.47 -0.86 1.07
N ASN A 217 7.59 -1.58 1.21
CA ASN A 217 7.92 -2.29 2.44
C ASN A 217 8.14 -1.29 3.60
N LEU A 218 8.81 -0.16 3.35
CA LEU A 218 9.03 0.86 4.38
C LEU A 218 7.71 1.46 4.90
N SER A 219 6.74 1.70 4.02
CA SER A 219 5.44 2.28 4.39
C SER A 219 4.59 1.40 5.32
N SER A 220 4.96 0.12 5.51
CA SER A 220 4.30 -0.81 6.44
C SER A 220 4.85 -0.74 7.87
N ALA A 221 5.96 -0.03 8.11
CA ALA A 221 6.71 0.00 9.39
C ALA A 221 6.06 0.79 10.54
N GLY A 222 4.75 1.03 10.49
CA GLY A 222 4.01 1.72 11.55
C GLY A 222 3.82 3.22 11.34
N GLU A 223 3.34 3.89 12.39
CA GLU A 223 2.92 5.30 12.36
C GLU A 223 4.07 6.27 12.05
N GLU A 224 5.21 6.10 12.71
CA GLU A 224 6.37 6.97 12.51
C GLU A 224 6.87 6.92 11.07
N ALA A 225 6.94 5.72 10.47
CA ALA A 225 7.28 5.55 9.06
C ALA A 225 6.35 6.34 8.14
N ARG A 226 5.04 6.26 8.37
CA ARG A 226 4.05 7.02 7.58
C ARG A 226 4.22 8.52 7.76
N LYS A 227 4.51 9.01 8.98
CA LYS A 227 4.78 10.43 9.23
C LYS A 227 5.98 10.92 8.41
N TYR A 228 7.12 10.24 8.48
CA TYR A 228 8.31 10.60 7.68
C TYR A 228 8.01 10.60 6.17
N MET A 229 7.32 9.59 5.67
CA MET A 229 6.97 9.49 4.25
C MET A 229 5.98 10.57 3.79
N ARG A 230 4.97 10.90 4.59
CA ARG A 230 4.03 11.99 4.27
C ARG A 230 4.72 13.35 4.26
N SER A 231 5.71 13.55 5.12
CA SER A 231 6.49 14.80 5.20
C SER A 231 7.64 14.87 4.19
N CYS A 232 7.91 13.81 3.42
CA CYS A 232 8.94 13.81 2.40
C CYS A 232 8.45 14.57 1.16
N GLU A 233 9.03 15.75 0.91
CA GLU A 233 8.69 16.60 -0.22
C GLU A 233 8.76 15.86 -1.56
N GLY A 234 7.74 16.06 -2.41
CA GLY A 234 7.64 15.47 -3.74
C GLY A 234 7.33 13.97 -3.79
N LEU A 235 7.38 13.24 -2.66
CA LEU A 235 7.12 11.80 -2.67
C LEU A 235 5.66 11.49 -3.03
N VAL A 236 4.71 12.07 -2.29
CA VAL A 236 3.28 11.80 -2.52
C VAL A 236 2.84 12.32 -3.90
N ASP A 237 3.33 13.50 -4.28
CA ASP A 237 3.04 14.12 -5.58
C ASP A 237 3.50 13.22 -6.73
N SER A 238 4.75 12.73 -6.68
CA SER A 238 5.32 11.84 -7.69
C SER A 238 4.58 10.51 -7.78
N LEU A 239 4.24 9.90 -6.62
CA LEU A 239 3.50 8.65 -6.60
C LEU A 239 2.11 8.80 -7.23
N LEU A 240 1.38 9.88 -6.90
CA LEU A 240 0.08 10.18 -7.49
C LEU A 240 0.20 10.55 -8.98
N TYR A 241 1.27 11.20 -9.38
CA TYR A 241 1.54 11.48 -10.79
C TYR A 241 1.71 10.18 -11.58
N VAL A 242 2.44 9.18 -11.06
CA VAL A 242 2.56 7.85 -11.70
C VAL A 242 1.19 7.19 -11.86
N ILE A 243 0.33 7.25 -10.83
CA ILE A 243 -1.04 6.72 -10.91
C ILE A 243 -1.89 7.47 -11.95
N LYS A 244 -1.70 8.79 -12.12
CA LYS A 244 -2.38 9.55 -13.17
C LYS A 244 -1.83 9.22 -14.57
N ALA A 245 -0.52 9.15 -14.72
CA ALA A 245 0.15 8.86 -15.98
C ALA A 245 -0.22 7.47 -16.53
N CYS A 246 -0.41 6.48 -15.65
CA CYS A 246 -0.80 5.14 -16.10
C CYS A 246 -2.17 5.11 -16.80
N VAL A 247 -3.06 6.06 -16.50
CA VAL A 247 -4.34 6.24 -17.22
C VAL A 247 -4.10 6.67 -18.65
N SER A 248 -3.18 7.62 -18.86
CA SER A 248 -2.83 8.10 -20.20
C SER A 248 -2.04 7.08 -21.03
N THR A 249 -1.26 6.21 -20.38
CA THR A 249 -0.47 5.17 -21.07
C THR A 249 -1.15 3.81 -21.11
N SER A 250 -2.33 3.67 -20.49
CA SER A 250 -3.04 2.39 -20.29
C SER A 250 -2.17 1.29 -19.64
N ASP A 251 -1.25 1.68 -18.75
CA ASP A 251 -0.31 0.77 -18.06
C ASP A 251 -0.79 0.45 -16.64
N PHE A 252 -1.96 -0.16 -16.51
CA PHE A 252 -2.61 -0.33 -15.21
C PHE A 252 -2.00 -1.45 -14.35
N ASP A 253 -1.37 -2.44 -15.01
CA ASP A 253 -0.95 -3.70 -14.38
C ASP A 253 0.55 -3.78 -14.10
N SER A 254 1.32 -2.71 -14.37
CA SER A 254 2.75 -2.71 -14.08
C SER A 254 3.04 -2.81 -12.59
N LYS A 255 4.19 -3.43 -12.27
CA LYS A 255 4.64 -3.57 -10.89
C LYS A 255 4.88 -2.22 -10.21
N ILE A 256 5.19 -1.18 -10.99
CA ILE A 256 5.36 0.18 -10.49
C ILE A 256 4.02 0.73 -10.00
N VAL A 257 2.96 0.63 -10.80
CA VAL A 257 1.61 1.04 -10.39
C VAL A 257 1.16 0.27 -9.15
N GLU A 258 1.36 -1.05 -9.12
CA GLU A 258 1.05 -1.89 -7.96
C GLU A 258 1.79 -1.40 -6.68
N ASN A 259 3.07 -1.09 -6.79
CA ASN A 259 3.86 -0.60 -5.66
C ASN A 259 3.39 0.79 -5.21
N CYS A 260 3.20 1.73 -6.16
CA CYS A 260 2.73 3.09 -5.89
C CYS A 260 1.39 3.09 -5.17
N ILE A 261 0.41 2.32 -5.65
CA ILE A 261 -0.92 2.29 -5.03
C ILE A 261 -0.89 1.61 -3.65
N CYS A 262 0.00 0.64 -3.43
CA CYS A 262 0.20 0.06 -2.10
C CYS A 262 0.82 1.06 -1.13
N ILE A 263 1.80 1.85 -1.56
CA ILE A 263 2.36 2.95 -0.75
C ILE A 263 1.25 3.94 -0.41
N LEU A 264 0.50 4.42 -1.40
CA LEU A 264 -0.58 5.40 -1.20
C LEU A 264 -1.68 4.86 -0.27
N ARG A 265 -2.05 3.58 -0.38
CA ARG A 265 -2.95 2.90 0.57
C ARG A 265 -2.42 2.97 2.00
N ASN A 266 -1.15 2.64 2.19
CA ASN A 266 -0.49 2.65 3.49
C ASN A 266 -0.41 4.07 4.05
N LEU A 267 -0.01 5.05 3.23
CA LEU A 267 0.02 6.46 3.63
C LEU A 267 -1.38 7.02 3.89
N SER A 268 -2.44 6.46 3.31
CA SER A 268 -3.84 6.85 3.57
C SER A 268 -4.40 6.27 4.88
N TYR A 269 -3.66 5.37 5.55
CA TYR A 269 -4.11 4.73 6.78
C TYR A 269 -4.16 5.73 7.97
N ARG A 270 -5.31 5.80 8.66
CA ARG A 270 -5.52 6.59 9.89
C ARG A 270 -5.15 8.08 9.77
N LEU A 271 -5.31 8.68 8.59
CA LEU A 271 -5.01 10.10 8.37
C LEU A 271 -5.66 11.03 9.41
N GLU A 272 -6.93 10.82 9.73
CA GLU A 272 -7.67 11.60 10.76
C GLU A 272 -6.96 11.65 12.11
N LEU A 273 -6.28 10.57 12.51
CA LEU A 273 -5.66 10.43 13.82
C LEU A 273 -4.17 10.80 13.82
N GLU A 274 -3.52 10.75 12.65
CA GLU A 274 -2.06 10.87 12.52
C GLU A 274 -1.61 12.23 11.94
N ILE A 275 -2.52 12.97 11.31
CA ILE A 275 -2.25 14.36 10.87
C ILE A 275 -2.53 15.27 12.05
N SER A 276 -1.55 16.10 12.42
CA SER A 276 -1.63 16.99 13.58
C SER A 276 -2.88 17.90 13.54
N PRO A 277 -3.60 18.08 14.67
CA PRO A 277 -4.70 19.05 14.80
C PRO A 277 -4.29 20.47 14.41
N SER A 278 -3.02 20.84 14.59
CA SER A 278 -2.50 22.17 14.21
C SER A 278 -2.65 22.49 12.72
N TRP A 279 -2.60 21.48 11.82
CA TRP A 279 -2.84 21.67 10.38
C TRP A 279 -4.33 21.88 10.07
N LEU A 280 -5.23 21.28 10.87
CA LEU A 280 -6.69 21.47 10.76
C LEU A 280 -7.14 22.83 11.32
N THR A 281 -6.52 23.29 12.40
CA THR A 281 -6.80 24.59 13.05
C THR A 281 -6.22 25.78 12.28
N ALA A 282 -5.00 25.66 11.74
CA ALA A 282 -4.37 26.74 10.97
C ALA A 282 -5.17 27.13 9.70
N ASN A 283 -5.82 26.16 9.05
CA ASN A 283 -6.73 26.43 7.92
C ASN A 283 -8.15 26.84 8.34
N GLN A 284 -8.52 26.71 9.62
CA GLN A 284 -9.80 27.21 10.16
C GLN A 284 -9.70 28.66 10.68
N GLU A 285 -8.55 29.05 11.26
CA GLU A 285 -8.38 30.39 11.83
C GLU A 285 -8.04 31.46 10.77
N LEU A 286 -7.36 31.10 9.68
CA LEU A 286 -7.01 32.07 8.62
C LEU A 286 -8.23 32.52 7.78
N ASP A 287 -9.25 31.67 7.63
CA ASP A 287 -10.49 32.01 6.89
C ASP A 287 -11.43 32.91 7.72
N GLY A 288 -11.27 32.96 9.06
CA GLY A 288 -12.04 33.83 9.94
C GLY A 288 -11.53 35.28 10.02
N LEU A 289 -10.30 35.54 9.57
CA LEU A 289 -9.61 36.83 9.75
C LEU A 289 -9.44 37.65 8.45
N MET A 290 -9.81 37.10 7.30
CA MET A 290 -9.64 37.73 5.98
C MET A 290 -10.98 38.13 5.31
N GLY A 291 -12.03 38.34 6.09
CA GLY A 291 -13.21 39.07 5.64
C GLY A 291 -12.90 40.56 5.59
N SER A 292 -12.62 41.08 4.40
CA SER A 292 -12.43 42.51 4.16
C SER A 292 -13.70 43.30 4.51
N GLU A 293 -13.68 44.09 5.57
CA GLU A 293 -14.61 45.21 5.73
C GLU A 293 -13.83 46.53 5.79
N SER A 294 -14.14 47.39 4.82
CA SER A 294 -13.71 48.78 4.71
C SER A 294 -14.28 49.65 5.85
N PRO A 295 -13.54 50.65 6.36
CA PRO A 295 -13.94 51.41 7.53
C PRO A 295 -14.79 52.64 7.17
N ARG A 296 -15.89 52.88 7.89
CA ARG A 296 -16.48 54.23 8.12
C ARG A 296 -17.50 54.22 9.27
N LYS A 297 -17.12 54.93 10.36
CA LYS A 297 -17.86 55.86 11.27
C LYS A 297 -19.36 55.64 11.52
N GLU A 298 -19.97 55.86 12.69
CA GLU A 298 -19.61 56.42 14.01
C GLU A 298 -20.79 56.12 14.97
N ALA A 299 -20.52 56.10 16.28
CA ALA A 299 -21.38 56.50 17.40
C ALA A 299 -22.70 55.73 17.75
N ASP A 300 -22.63 55.07 18.91
CA ASP A 300 -23.40 55.37 20.14
C ASP A 300 -24.66 54.59 20.59
N TYR A 301 -24.57 54.27 21.89
CA TYR A 301 -25.56 53.94 22.94
C TYR A 301 -26.24 52.55 23.06
N SER A 302 -25.85 51.90 24.18
CA SER A 302 -26.66 51.28 25.24
C SER A 302 -27.54 50.04 24.98
N CYS A 303 -27.09 48.94 25.60
CA CYS A 303 -27.68 48.29 26.78
C CYS A 303 -29.17 47.82 26.77
N TRP A 304 -29.35 46.57 27.22
CA TRP A 304 -30.59 45.84 27.62
C TRP A 304 -31.40 45.12 26.52
N GLY A 305 -31.33 43.79 26.53
CA GLY A 305 -32.32 42.93 25.88
C GLY A 305 -31.79 41.55 25.50
N ARG A 306 -31.65 40.64 26.47
CA ARG A 306 -31.49 39.20 26.21
C ARG A 306 -32.72 38.67 25.46
N LYS A 307 -32.67 38.68 24.12
CA LYS A 307 -33.43 37.76 23.28
C LYS A 307 -32.52 36.60 22.92
N ARG A 308 -32.81 35.44 23.50
CA ARG A 308 -32.26 34.14 23.12
C ARG A 308 -32.63 33.90 21.65
N ARG A 309 -31.82 34.38 20.70
CA ARG A 309 -31.88 33.95 19.31
C ARG A 309 -31.57 32.46 19.34
N LYS A 310 -32.56 31.65 18.91
CA LYS A 310 -32.32 30.26 18.52
C LYS A 310 -31.08 30.27 17.63
N ASN A 311 -29.98 29.67 18.10
CA ASN A 311 -28.92 29.25 17.20
C ASN A 311 -29.59 28.31 16.20
N LYS A 312 -29.92 28.83 15.01
CA LYS A 312 -29.94 28.00 13.82
C LYS A 312 -28.55 27.38 13.82
N ASN A 313 -28.48 26.08 14.07
CA ASN A 313 -27.28 25.29 13.89
C ASN A 313 -26.64 25.77 12.58
N LEU A 314 -25.42 26.31 12.64
CA LEU A 314 -24.57 26.34 11.47
C LEU A 314 -24.43 24.87 11.06
N LEU A 315 -25.26 24.46 10.11
CA LEU A 315 -24.99 23.30 9.29
C LEU A 315 -23.60 23.57 8.72
N GLU A 316 -22.58 22.85 9.21
CA GLU A 316 -21.37 22.66 8.44
C GLU A 316 -21.82 22.28 7.03
N GLU A 317 -21.55 23.13 6.04
CA GLU A 317 -21.89 22.84 4.66
C GLU A 317 -21.13 21.58 4.23
N GLN A 318 -21.81 20.44 4.34
CA GLN A 318 -21.30 19.16 3.92
C GLN A 318 -21.27 19.15 2.39
N TRP A 319 -20.09 19.39 1.82
CA TRP A 319 -19.89 19.36 0.37
C TRP A 319 -20.47 18.09 -0.22
N ASP A 320 -21.37 18.29 -1.17
CA ASP A 320 -22.26 17.25 -1.63
C ASP A 320 -21.73 16.56 -2.89
N GLY A 321 -20.56 16.99 -3.37
CA GLY A 321 -19.92 16.60 -4.62
C GLY A 321 -20.00 17.68 -5.70
N VAL A 322 -20.80 18.73 -5.53
CA VAL A 322 -21.06 19.77 -6.54
C VAL A 322 -20.38 21.08 -6.14
N GLY A 323 -19.88 21.84 -7.12
CA GLY A 323 -19.19 23.11 -6.87
C GLY A 323 -17.76 22.95 -6.30
N PRO A 324 -17.10 24.08 -5.99
CA PRO A 324 -15.76 24.09 -5.40
C PRO A 324 -15.79 23.42 -4.01
N ILE A 325 -14.70 22.74 -3.67
CA ILE A 325 -14.60 22.03 -2.38
C ILE A 325 -14.35 23.08 -1.28
N PRO A 326 -15.20 23.16 -0.25
CA PRO A 326 -15.04 24.14 0.84
C PRO A 326 -13.69 23.99 1.53
N GLY A 327 -13.02 25.13 1.79
CA GLY A 327 -11.74 25.18 2.49
C GLY A 327 -10.51 24.82 1.64
N PHE A 328 -10.65 24.70 0.32
CA PHE A 328 -9.52 24.54 -0.62
C PHE A 328 -9.40 25.75 -1.55
N SER A 329 -8.59 26.73 -1.17
CA SER A 329 -8.28 27.92 -2.00
C SER A 329 -7.04 27.75 -2.87
N LYS A 330 -6.16 26.79 -2.54
CA LYS A 330 -4.94 26.46 -3.27
C LYS A 330 -4.98 25.02 -3.75
N SER A 331 -4.25 24.73 -4.83
CA SER A 331 -4.04 23.36 -5.29
C SER A 331 -3.33 22.54 -4.21
N PRO A 332 -3.88 21.39 -3.78
CA PRO A 332 -3.26 20.55 -2.76
C PRO A 332 -1.90 20.05 -3.21
N LYS A 333 -0.94 19.96 -2.29
CA LYS A 333 0.41 19.44 -2.54
C LYS A 333 0.84 18.48 -1.44
N GLY A 334 1.78 17.58 -1.74
CA GLY A 334 2.35 16.67 -0.76
C GLY A 334 1.29 15.81 -0.08
N ALA A 335 1.35 15.72 1.25
CA ALA A 335 0.41 14.92 2.04
C ALA A 335 -1.06 15.32 1.83
N GLU A 336 -1.36 16.59 1.58
CA GLU A 336 -2.73 17.10 1.42
C GLU A 336 -3.47 16.44 0.27
N MET A 337 -2.73 16.02 -0.75
CA MET A 337 -3.27 15.28 -1.89
C MET A 337 -3.93 13.97 -1.47
N LEU A 338 -3.45 13.30 -0.40
CA LEU A 338 -3.94 11.97 -0.01
C LEU A 338 -5.43 11.98 0.34
N TRP A 339 -5.93 13.05 0.96
CA TRP A 339 -7.34 13.19 1.36
C TRP A 339 -8.13 14.16 0.49
N HIS A 340 -7.52 14.70 -0.56
CA HIS A 340 -8.22 15.56 -1.51
C HIS A 340 -9.10 14.73 -2.48
N PRO A 341 -10.37 15.12 -2.71
CA PRO A 341 -11.28 14.40 -3.60
C PRO A 341 -10.77 14.08 -5.02
N SER A 342 -9.79 14.82 -5.54
CA SER A 342 -9.20 14.56 -6.86
C SER A 342 -8.52 13.19 -7.01
N VAL A 343 -8.16 12.52 -5.90
CA VAL A 343 -7.56 11.18 -5.96
C VAL A 343 -8.57 10.08 -6.27
N VAL A 344 -9.87 10.36 -6.11
CA VAL A 344 -10.93 9.38 -6.30
C VAL A 344 -10.97 8.88 -7.75
N LYS A 345 -10.95 9.80 -8.73
CA LYS A 345 -11.06 9.43 -10.15
C LYS A 345 -9.93 8.48 -10.60
N PRO A 346 -8.63 8.77 -10.36
CA PRO A 346 -7.56 7.83 -10.69
C PRO A 346 -7.70 6.46 -10.02
N TYR A 347 -8.12 6.40 -8.75
CA TYR A 347 -8.33 5.12 -8.07
C TYR A 347 -9.51 4.34 -8.64
N LEU A 348 -10.59 5.01 -9.05
CA LEU A 348 -11.72 4.36 -9.71
C LEU A 348 -11.36 3.88 -11.12
N THR A 349 -10.52 4.61 -11.86
CA THR A 349 -10.01 4.15 -13.16
C THR A 349 -9.17 2.89 -13.00
N LEU A 350 -8.26 2.83 -12.02
CA LEU A 350 -7.53 1.59 -11.73
C LEU A 350 -8.46 0.42 -11.38
N LEU A 351 -9.53 0.67 -10.62
CA LEU A 351 -10.51 -0.34 -10.27
C LEU A 351 -11.32 -0.85 -11.47
N ALA A 352 -11.55 0.00 -12.48
CA ALA A 352 -12.27 -0.38 -13.69
C ALA A 352 -11.39 -1.11 -14.70
N GLU A 353 -10.13 -0.71 -14.86
CA GLU A 353 -9.29 -1.12 -16.00
C GLU A 353 -8.21 -2.15 -15.64
N SER A 354 -7.80 -2.26 -14.37
CA SER A 354 -6.72 -3.17 -13.97
C SER A 354 -7.19 -4.62 -13.88
N SER A 355 -6.37 -5.55 -14.37
CA SER A 355 -6.55 -6.98 -14.16
C SER A 355 -5.72 -7.53 -12.99
N ASN A 356 -4.72 -6.77 -12.52
CA ASN A 356 -3.85 -7.15 -11.41
C ASN A 356 -4.59 -7.08 -10.05
N PRO A 357 -4.82 -8.22 -9.36
CA PRO A 357 -5.55 -8.22 -8.10
C PRO A 357 -4.90 -7.40 -6.99
N ALA A 358 -3.56 -7.26 -7.00
CA ALA A 358 -2.87 -6.44 -6.00
C ALA A 358 -3.09 -4.94 -6.22
N THR A 359 -3.16 -4.49 -7.48
CA THR A 359 -3.52 -3.11 -7.84
C THR A 359 -4.97 -2.81 -7.48
N LEU A 360 -5.89 -3.74 -7.78
CA LEU A 360 -7.30 -3.62 -7.40
C LEU A 360 -7.48 -3.58 -5.87
N GLU A 361 -6.81 -4.48 -5.13
CA GLU A 361 -6.84 -4.50 -3.67
C GLU A 361 -6.24 -3.20 -3.09
N GLY A 362 -5.15 -2.70 -3.66
CA GLY A 362 -4.51 -1.45 -3.28
C GLY A 362 -5.42 -0.24 -3.48
N SER A 363 -6.08 -0.15 -4.63
CA SER A 363 -7.00 0.95 -4.97
C SER A 363 -8.25 0.93 -4.10
N ALA A 364 -8.89 -0.23 -3.95
CA ALA A 364 -10.04 -0.42 -3.08
C ALA A 364 -9.69 -0.13 -1.60
N GLY A 365 -8.52 -0.60 -1.16
CA GLY A 365 -8.01 -0.35 0.19
C GLY A 365 -7.69 1.13 0.43
N SER A 366 -7.24 1.87 -0.57
CA SER A 366 -7.04 3.33 -0.49
C SER A 366 -8.38 4.04 -0.27
N LEU A 367 -9.38 3.76 -1.10
CA LEU A 367 -10.73 4.31 -0.93
C LEU A 367 -11.36 3.90 0.41
N GLN A 368 -11.16 2.67 0.85
CA GLN A 368 -11.58 2.20 2.17
C GLN A 368 -10.98 3.08 3.28
N ASN A 369 -9.68 3.32 3.25
CA ASN A 369 -8.99 4.11 4.28
C ASN A 369 -9.46 5.57 4.27
N LEU A 370 -9.59 6.17 3.09
CA LEU A 370 -9.99 7.57 2.92
C LEU A 370 -11.46 7.85 3.26
N SER A 371 -12.35 6.87 3.07
CA SER A 371 -13.78 7.00 3.37
C SER A 371 -14.15 6.63 4.82
N ALA A 372 -13.18 6.21 5.63
CA ALA A 372 -13.40 5.81 7.01
C ALA A 372 -13.59 7.02 7.96
N GLY A 373 -14.39 6.81 9.01
CA GLY A 373 -14.58 7.80 10.07
C GLY A 373 -15.60 8.90 9.73
N ASN A 374 -15.76 9.82 10.67
CA ASN A 374 -16.75 10.90 10.61
C ASN A 374 -16.13 12.28 10.34
N TRP A 375 -14.81 12.38 10.11
CA TRP A 375 -14.20 13.63 9.68
C TRP A 375 -14.67 14.12 8.31
N LYS A 376 -14.59 15.45 8.11
CA LYS A 376 -15.08 16.16 6.92
C LYS A 376 -14.53 15.61 5.61
N PHE A 377 -13.25 15.28 5.54
CA PHE A 377 -12.62 14.82 4.31
C PHE A 377 -13.08 13.41 3.89
N ALA A 378 -13.37 12.50 4.83
CA ALA A 378 -14.01 11.23 4.46
C ALA A 378 -15.40 11.45 3.87
N ALA A 379 -16.16 12.41 4.38
CA ALA A 379 -17.45 12.76 3.80
C ALA A 379 -17.30 13.25 2.36
N TYR A 380 -16.28 14.07 2.07
CA TYR A 380 -15.98 14.53 0.72
C TYR A 380 -15.57 13.40 -0.21
N ILE A 381 -14.74 12.46 0.27
CA ILE A 381 -14.36 11.27 -0.51
C ILE A 381 -15.60 10.41 -0.84
N ARG A 382 -16.50 10.18 0.12
CA ARG A 382 -17.76 9.45 -0.11
C ARG A 382 -18.66 10.14 -1.15
N ALA A 383 -18.75 11.47 -1.10
CA ALA A 383 -19.49 12.25 -2.08
C ALA A 383 -18.84 12.22 -3.47
N ALA A 384 -17.52 12.34 -3.54
CA ALA A 384 -16.76 12.26 -4.79
C ALA A 384 -16.87 10.88 -5.46
N VAL A 385 -16.82 9.79 -4.71
CA VAL A 385 -17.02 8.43 -5.25
C VAL A 385 -18.41 8.30 -5.89
N ARG A 386 -19.44 8.91 -5.31
CA ARG A 386 -20.77 8.96 -5.92
C ARG A 386 -20.78 9.77 -7.21
N LYS A 387 -20.20 10.97 -7.17
CA LYS A 387 -20.13 11.90 -8.30
C LYS A 387 -19.43 11.27 -9.51
N GLU A 388 -18.32 10.58 -9.27
CA GLU A 388 -17.52 9.87 -10.28
C GLU A 388 -18.14 8.52 -10.69
N LYS A 389 -19.40 8.23 -10.30
CA LYS A 389 -20.10 6.97 -10.60
C LYS A 389 -19.30 5.73 -10.17
N GLY A 390 -18.57 5.83 -9.06
CA GLY A 390 -17.73 4.75 -8.55
C GLY A 390 -18.48 3.59 -7.89
N LEU A 391 -19.72 3.80 -7.43
CA LEU A 391 -20.50 2.74 -6.78
C LEU A 391 -20.72 1.51 -7.70
N PRO A 392 -21.18 1.67 -8.96
CA PRO A 392 -21.24 0.56 -9.92
C PRO A 392 -19.93 -0.23 -10.06
N ILE A 393 -18.78 0.45 -10.19
CA ILE A 393 -17.46 -0.18 -10.32
C ILE A 393 -17.16 -1.05 -9.09
N LEU A 394 -17.39 -0.52 -7.89
CA LEU A 394 -17.20 -1.29 -6.65
C LEU A 394 -18.13 -2.51 -6.59
N VAL A 395 -19.38 -2.38 -7.03
CA VAL A 395 -20.34 -3.49 -7.02
C VAL A 395 -19.96 -4.58 -8.03
N GLU A 396 -19.44 -4.21 -9.19
CA GLU A 396 -18.96 -5.17 -10.19
C GLU A 396 -17.80 -6.02 -9.64
N LEU A 397 -16.83 -5.38 -8.97
CA LEU A 397 -15.69 -6.07 -8.37
C LEU A 397 -16.07 -7.00 -7.20
N LEU A 398 -17.28 -6.86 -6.62
CA LEU A 398 -17.81 -7.87 -5.69
C LEU A 398 -18.06 -9.21 -6.36
N ARG A 399 -18.00 -9.34 -7.68
CA ARG A 399 -18.18 -10.62 -8.40
C ARG A 399 -16.88 -11.37 -8.66
N MET A 400 -15.73 -10.75 -8.40
CA MET A 400 -14.43 -11.37 -8.65
C MET A 400 -14.17 -12.60 -7.78
N ASP A 401 -13.45 -13.58 -8.33
CA ASP A 401 -12.92 -14.71 -7.57
C ASP A 401 -11.57 -14.37 -6.92
N ASN A 402 -11.57 -13.31 -6.11
CA ASN A 402 -10.40 -12.94 -5.31
C ASN A 402 -10.82 -12.43 -3.92
N ASN A 403 -10.59 -13.26 -2.91
CA ASN A 403 -10.96 -12.97 -1.52
C ASN A 403 -10.43 -11.61 -1.01
N ARG A 404 -9.19 -11.25 -1.35
CA ARG A 404 -8.58 -10.01 -0.84
C ARG A 404 -9.25 -8.78 -1.42
N VAL A 405 -9.47 -8.78 -2.75
CA VAL A 405 -10.16 -7.71 -3.46
C VAL A 405 -11.59 -7.57 -2.95
N VAL A 406 -12.36 -8.67 -2.94
CA VAL A 406 -13.78 -8.66 -2.50
C VAL A 406 -13.90 -8.13 -1.06
N CYS A 407 -12.99 -8.51 -0.15
CA CYS A 407 -13.02 -8.01 1.20
C CYS A 407 -12.71 -6.50 1.31
N SER A 408 -11.73 -6.00 0.55
CA SER A 408 -11.45 -4.55 0.47
C SER A 408 -12.65 -3.79 -0.10
N ILE A 409 -13.27 -4.30 -1.16
CA ILE A 409 -14.44 -3.72 -1.81
C ILE A 409 -15.65 -3.67 -0.89
N ALA A 410 -15.99 -4.79 -0.23
CA ALA A 410 -17.08 -4.84 0.74
C ALA A 410 -16.86 -3.81 1.86
N THR A 411 -15.63 -3.73 2.39
CA THR A 411 -15.32 -2.76 3.44
C THR A 411 -15.36 -1.31 2.95
N ALA A 412 -14.93 -1.03 1.71
CA ALA A 412 -15.09 0.28 1.09
C ALA A 412 -16.58 0.64 0.94
N LEU A 413 -17.42 -0.26 0.43
CA LEU A 413 -18.87 -0.07 0.31
C LEU A 413 -19.54 0.19 1.67
N ARG A 414 -19.11 -0.52 2.73
CA ARG A 414 -19.57 -0.25 4.10
C ARG A 414 -19.27 1.18 4.52
N ASN A 415 -18.08 1.68 4.24
CA ASN A 415 -17.70 3.06 4.55
C ASN A 415 -18.47 4.05 3.69
N MET A 416 -18.66 3.77 2.39
CA MET A 416 -19.49 4.61 1.50
C MET A 416 -20.92 4.75 2.02
N ALA A 417 -21.49 3.69 2.59
CA ALA A 417 -22.83 3.67 3.19
C ALA A 417 -22.96 4.53 4.46
N LEU A 418 -21.88 5.12 4.99
CA LEU A 418 -22.00 6.16 6.04
C LEU A 418 -22.64 7.44 5.50
N ASP A 419 -22.54 7.72 4.20
CA ASP A 419 -23.31 8.77 3.53
C ASP A 419 -24.71 8.23 3.16
N VAL A 420 -25.76 8.96 3.56
CA VAL A 420 -27.17 8.54 3.42
C VAL A 420 -27.56 8.33 1.96
N ARG A 421 -27.16 9.23 1.06
CA ARG A 421 -27.46 9.13 -0.38
C ARG A 421 -26.75 7.91 -1.00
N ASN A 422 -25.51 7.63 -0.58
CA ASN A 422 -24.81 6.41 -0.99
C ASN A 422 -25.50 5.16 -0.44
N LYS A 423 -25.94 5.19 0.81
CA LYS A 423 -26.66 4.09 1.45
C LYS A 423 -27.90 3.68 0.66
N GLU A 424 -28.70 4.65 0.21
CA GLU A 424 -29.88 4.41 -0.64
C GLU A 424 -29.50 3.78 -2.00
N LEU A 425 -28.49 4.33 -2.68
CA LEU A 425 -28.03 3.81 -3.97
C LEU A 425 -27.45 2.39 -3.86
N ILE A 426 -26.64 2.12 -2.83
CA ILE A 426 -26.07 0.79 -2.56
C ILE A 426 -27.20 -0.22 -2.30
N GLY A 427 -28.20 0.14 -1.49
CA GLY A 427 -29.33 -0.75 -1.26
C GLY A 427 -30.12 -1.07 -2.53
N LYS A 428 -30.30 -0.08 -3.41
CA LYS A 428 -31.02 -0.28 -4.68
C LYS A 428 -30.26 -1.13 -5.70
N TYR A 429 -28.94 -0.95 -5.82
CA TYR A 429 -28.17 -1.52 -6.94
C TYR A 429 -27.17 -2.63 -6.55
N ALA A 430 -26.76 -2.73 -5.28
CA ALA A 430 -25.74 -3.68 -4.83
C ALA A 430 -26.27 -4.82 -3.95
N MET A 431 -27.51 -4.71 -3.44
CA MET A 431 -28.01 -5.63 -2.40
C MET A 431 -28.00 -7.09 -2.86
N ARG A 432 -28.45 -7.35 -4.10
CA ARG A 432 -28.46 -8.71 -4.66
C ARG A 432 -27.04 -9.27 -4.78
N ASP A 433 -26.08 -8.47 -5.25
CA ASP A 433 -24.69 -8.89 -5.37
C ASP A 433 -24.06 -9.21 -4.00
N LEU A 434 -24.30 -8.36 -2.98
CA LEU A 434 -23.85 -8.61 -1.62
C LEU A 434 -24.45 -9.90 -1.03
N VAL A 435 -25.75 -10.12 -1.21
CA VAL A 435 -26.43 -11.35 -0.73
C VAL A 435 -25.98 -12.58 -1.50
N ASN A 436 -25.71 -12.47 -2.80
CA ASN A 436 -25.18 -13.57 -3.61
C ASN A 436 -23.79 -14.00 -3.16
N ARG A 437 -22.97 -13.08 -2.65
CA ARG A 437 -21.67 -13.41 -2.06
C ARG A 437 -21.75 -14.06 -0.68
N LEU A 438 -22.88 -14.00 0.04
CA LEU A 438 -23.02 -14.79 1.26
C LEU A 438 -23.05 -16.30 0.95
N PRO A 439 -22.41 -17.13 1.79
CA PRO A 439 -22.37 -18.58 1.58
C PRO A 439 -23.78 -19.20 1.72
N GLY A 440 -24.11 -20.16 0.84
CA GLY A 440 -25.42 -20.82 0.82
C GLY A 440 -25.85 -21.42 -0.53
N GLY A 441 -24.91 -21.92 -1.35
CA GLY A 441 -25.14 -22.54 -2.68
C GLY A 441 -23.83 -23.01 -3.32
N ASN A 442 -23.77 -23.17 -4.66
CA ASN A 442 -22.55 -23.49 -5.45
C ASN A 442 -21.49 -22.36 -5.48
N THR A 443 -21.49 -21.47 -4.50
CA THR A 443 -20.58 -20.32 -4.45
C THR A 443 -19.18 -20.75 -3.99
N THR A 444 -18.15 -20.27 -4.69
CA THR A 444 -16.74 -20.36 -4.29
C THR A 444 -16.54 -20.07 -2.80
N GLN A 445 -15.75 -20.90 -2.10
CA GLN A 445 -15.46 -20.72 -0.67
C GLN A 445 -14.76 -19.37 -0.42
N LEU A 446 -15.51 -18.44 0.17
CA LEU A 446 -14.98 -17.19 0.69
C LEU A 446 -14.29 -17.41 2.04
N SER A 447 -13.26 -16.61 2.32
CA SER A 447 -12.64 -16.58 3.64
C SER A 447 -13.59 -15.96 4.68
N ASP A 448 -13.46 -16.39 5.93
CA ASP A 448 -14.23 -15.86 7.06
C ASP A 448 -14.13 -14.34 7.21
N ASP A 449 -12.96 -13.76 6.93
CA ASP A 449 -12.78 -12.31 6.93
C ASP A 449 -13.63 -11.61 5.87
N THR A 450 -13.74 -12.23 4.69
CA THR A 450 -14.52 -11.69 3.58
C THR A 450 -16.01 -11.79 3.88
N VAL A 451 -16.48 -12.94 4.39
CA VAL A 451 -17.88 -13.12 4.80
C VAL A 451 -18.26 -12.14 5.91
N ALA A 452 -17.41 -11.98 6.93
CA ALA A 452 -17.63 -11.00 7.99
C ALA A 452 -17.71 -9.56 7.44
N ALA A 453 -16.84 -9.20 6.49
CA ALA A 453 -16.89 -7.88 5.85
C ALA A 453 -18.20 -7.64 5.08
N ILE A 454 -18.68 -8.64 4.33
CA ILE A 454 -19.98 -8.59 3.64
C ILE A 454 -21.12 -8.41 4.66
N CYS A 455 -21.15 -9.21 5.73
CA CYS A 455 -22.14 -9.06 6.80
C CYS A 455 -22.11 -7.67 7.44
N CYS A 456 -20.93 -7.13 7.76
CA CYS A 456 -20.83 -5.77 8.29
C CYS A 456 -21.29 -4.70 7.30
N THR A 457 -21.12 -4.94 5.99
CA THR A 457 -21.61 -4.05 4.93
C THR A 457 -23.13 -4.06 4.88
N LEU A 458 -23.74 -5.25 4.86
CA LEU A 458 -25.19 -5.45 4.91
C LEU A 458 -25.80 -4.81 6.17
N HIS A 459 -25.14 -4.95 7.33
CA HIS A 459 -25.55 -4.30 8.56
C HIS A 459 -25.60 -2.78 8.38
N GLU A 460 -24.54 -2.14 7.88
CA GLU A 460 -24.51 -0.69 7.73
C GLU A 460 -25.54 -0.17 6.69
N VAL A 461 -25.68 -0.88 5.57
CA VAL A 461 -26.61 -0.51 4.49
C VAL A 461 -28.07 -0.59 4.95
N THR A 462 -28.42 -1.56 5.80
CA THR A 462 -29.79 -1.74 6.33
C THR A 462 -30.05 -0.97 7.63
N ARG A 463 -29.01 -0.53 8.33
CA ARG A 463 -29.14 0.22 9.58
C ARG A 463 -29.86 1.55 9.35
N ARG A 464 -31.01 1.70 10.02
CA ARG A 464 -31.92 2.87 9.91
C ARG A 464 -32.40 3.13 8.46
N ASN A 465 -32.53 2.10 7.64
CA ASN A 465 -33.08 2.18 6.29
C ASN A 465 -33.97 0.95 6.01
N MET A 466 -35.29 1.13 6.11
CA MET A 466 -36.29 0.06 5.93
C MET A 466 -36.33 -0.47 4.50
N GLU A 467 -36.23 0.40 3.49
CA GLU A 467 -36.29 -0.01 2.07
C GLU A 467 -35.11 -0.91 1.72
N ASN A 468 -33.92 -0.59 2.22
CA ASN A 468 -32.75 -1.47 2.08
C ASN A 468 -32.92 -2.79 2.85
N ALA A 469 -33.57 -2.76 4.01
CA ALA A 469 -33.84 -3.98 4.79
C ALA A 469 -34.83 -4.92 4.07
N LYS A 470 -35.86 -4.36 3.41
CA LYS A 470 -36.77 -5.11 2.51
C LYS A 470 -36.00 -5.68 1.32
N ALA A 471 -35.19 -4.87 0.64
CA ALA A 471 -34.39 -5.34 -0.49
C ALA A 471 -33.45 -6.50 -0.12
N LEU A 472 -32.89 -6.51 1.10
CA LEU A 472 -32.09 -7.63 1.60
C LEU A 472 -32.95 -8.89 1.77
N ALA A 473 -34.15 -8.75 2.34
CA ALA A 473 -35.09 -9.85 2.54
C ALA A 473 -35.55 -10.43 1.20
N ASP A 474 -35.92 -9.57 0.24
CA ASP A 474 -36.39 -9.95 -1.10
C ASP A 474 -35.28 -10.65 -1.90
N ALA A 475 -34.02 -10.31 -1.67
CA ALA A 475 -32.86 -11.00 -2.24
C ALA A 475 -32.56 -12.37 -1.60
N GLY A 476 -33.36 -12.83 -0.61
CA GLY A 476 -33.15 -14.10 0.10
C GLY A 476 -32.06 -14.03 1.18
N GLY A 477 -31.64 -12.82 1.60
CA GLY A 477 -30.52 -12.66 2.53
C GLY A 477 -30.81 -13.19 3.94
N ILE A 478 -32.07 -13.15 4.39
CA ILE A 478 -32.45 -13.64 5.72
C ILE A 478 -32.15 -15.13 5.87
N GLU A 479 -32.50 -15.94 4.87
CA GLU A 479 -32.27 -17.39 4.89
C GLU A 479 -30.78 -17.73 4.96
N LYS A 480 -29.97 -17.11 4.11
CA LYS A 480 -28.52 -17.30 4.11
C LYS A 480 -27.90 -16.90 5.46
N LEU A 481 -28.29 -15.77 6.02
CA LEU A 481 -27.77 -15.29 7.31
C LEU A 481 -28.16 -16.21 8.47
N VAL A 482 -29.41 -16.70 8.50
CA VAL A 482 -29.84 -17.69 9.50
C VAL A 482 -29.02 -18.97 9.39
N ASN A 483 -28.78 -19.47 8.18
CA ASN A 483 -27.96 -20.67 7.95
C ASN A 483 -26.52 -20.49 8.43
N ILE A 484 -25.92 -19.31 8.23
CA ILE A 484 -24.60 -18.97 8.77
C ILE A 484 -24.59 -19.06 10.31
N THR A 485 -25.60 -18.49 10.97
CA THR A 485 -25.66 -18.51 12.44
C THR A 485 -25.88 -19.90 13.03
N LYS A 486 -26.53 -20.81 12.29
CA LYS A 486 -26.71 -22.22 12.67
C LYS A 486 -25.42 -23.04 12.52
N GLY A 487 -24.54 -22.71 11.57
CA GLY A 487 -23.29 -23.43 11.30
C GLY A 487 -22.12 -23.10 12.24
N ARG A 488 -22.38 -22.60 13.45
CA ARG A 488 -21.34 -22.19 14.43
C ARG A 488 -20.49 -23.38 14.84
N GLY A 489 -19.17 -23.25 14.75
CA GLY A 489 -18.21 -24.25 15.25
C GLY A 489 -17.92 -25.41 14.28
N GLU A 490 -18.81 -25.67 13.32
CA GLU A 490 -18.60 -26.69 12.27
C GLU A 490 -18.11 -26.08 10.96
N ARG A 491 -18.72 -24.96 10.51
CA ARG A 491 -18.47 -24.37 9.17
C ARG A 491 -18.01 -22.92 9.17
N TYR A 492 -18.30 -22.16 10.22
CA TYR A 492 -17.96 -20.73 10.29
C TYR A 492 -17.36 -20.35 11.64
N SER A 493 -16.38 -19.44 11.63
CA SER A 493 -15.84 -18.88 12.88
C SER A 493 -16.88 -18.08 13.66
N VAL A 494 -16.60 -17.93 14.96
CA VAL A 494 -17.38 -17.09 15.87
C VAL A 494 -17.53 -15.66 15.35
N LYS A 495 -16.50 -15.12 14.68
CA LYS A 495 -16.52 -13.77 14.10
C LYS A 495 -17.59 -13.65 13.00
N VAL A 496 -17.66 -14.60 12.08
CA VAL A 496 -18.65 -14.62 11.00
C VAL A 496 -20.06 -14.76 11.56
N VAL A 497 -20.25 -15.67 12.53
CA VAL A 497 -21.54 -15.88 13.21
C VAL A 497 -22.00 -14.59 13.91
N LYS A 498 -21.12 -13.90 14.64
CA LYS A 498 -21.41 -12.60 15.28
C LYS A 498 -21.83 -11.54 14.26
N ALA A 499 -21.10 -11.43 13.15
CA ALA A 499 -21.42 -10.46 12.11
C ALA A 499 -22.78 -10.74 11.46
N ALA A 500 -23.10 -12.00 11.15
CA ALA A 500 -24.40 -12.39 10.60
C ALA A 500 -25.55 -12.14 11.60
N ALA A 501 -25.35 -12.49 12.87
CA ALA A 501 -26.28 -12.24 13.96
C ALA A 501 -26.61 -10.74 14.12
N GLN A 502 -25.61 -9.86 13.96
CA GLN A 502 -25.80 -8.41 14.02
C GLN A 502 -26.70 -7.88 12.89
N VAL A 503 -26.59 -8.45 11.68
CA VAL A 503 -27.50 -8.11 10.57
C VAL A 503 -28.92 -8.55 10.91
N LEU A 504 -29.11 -9.81 11.35
CA LEU A 504 -30.43 -10.34 11.73
C LEU A 504 -31.08 -9.52 12.84
N ASN A 505 -30.32 -9.10 13.86
CA ASN A 505 -30.82 -8.22 14.92
C ASN A 505 -31.29 -6.86 14.37
N THR A 506 -30.57 -6.31 13.38
CA THR A 506 -30.97 -5.05 12.72
C THR A 506 -32.27 -5.23 11.95
N LEU A 507 -32.41 -6.33 11.20
CA LEU A 507 -33.62 -6.63 10.45
C LEU A 507 -34.83 -6.86 11.38
N TRP A 508 -34.62 -7.46 12.55
CA TRP A 508 -35.67 -7.71 13.54
C TRP A 508 -36.30 -6.45 14.14
N GLN A 509 -35.56 -5.34 14.14
CA GLN A 509 -36.08 -4.04 14.61
C GLN A 509 -37.23 -3.54 13.73
N TYR A 510 -37.27 -3.94 12.46
CA TYR A 510 -38.34 -3.62 11.53
C TYR A 510 -39.52 -4.57 11.69
N ARG A 511 -40.67 -4.06 12.11
CA ARG A 511 -41.88 -4.87 12.40
C ARG A 511 -42.34 -5.66 11.16
N ASP A 512 -42.29 -5.04 9.99
CA ASP A 512 -42.78 -5.59 8.72
C ASP A 512 -42.01 -6.83 8.27
N LEU A 513 -40.72 -6.96 8.66
CA LEU A 513 -39.87 -8.07 8.29
C LEU A 513 -39.98 -9.27 9.25
N ARG A 514 -40.65 -9.13 10.39
CA ARG A 514 -40.72 -10.18 11.41
C ARG A 514 -41.50 -11.40 10.94
N THR A 515 -42.49 -11.23 10.08
CA THR A 515 -43.28 -12.34 9.49
C THR A 515 -42.40 -13.20 8.58
N ILE A 516 -41.61 -12.56 7.71
CA ILE A 516 -40.63 -13.25 6.86
C ILE A 516 -39.61 -13.98 7.72
N TYR A 517 -39.10 -13.31 8.76
CA TYR A 517 -38.16 -13.90 9.70
C TYR A 517 -38.72 -15.18 10.34
N LYS A 518 -39.92 -15.11 10.93
CA LYS A 518 -40.58 -16.26 11.57
C LYS A 518 -40.78 -17.44 10.63
N LYS A 519 -41.09 -17.18 9.36
CA LYS A 519 -41.26 -18.22 8.33
C LYS A 519 -39.94 -18.97 8.06
N VAL A 520 -38.81 -18.27 8.03
CA VAL A 520 -37.49 -18.84 7.70
C VAL A 520 -36.81 -19.49 8.91
N SER A 521 -36.98 -18.93 10.11
CA SER A 521 -36.35 -19.45 11.33
C SER A 521 -37.13 -20.56 12.05
N GLY A 522 -38.41 -20.77 11.72
CA GLY A 522 -39.32 -21.67 12.46
C GLY A 522 -39.73 -21.11 13.83
N SER A 523 -40.38 -21.92 14.67
CA SER A 523 -40.91 -21.51 15.99
C SER A 523 -39.84 -21.15 17.05
N THR A 524 -38.54 -21.31 16.75
CA THR A 524 -37.39 -21.05 17.64
C THR A 524 -36.83 -19.63 17.57
N VAL A 525 -37.60 -18.68 17.03
CA VAL A 525 -37.22 -17.25 16.88
C VAL A 525 -36.77 -16.61 18.19
N GLY A 526 -37.46 -16.93 19.30
CA GLY A 526 -37.14 -16.40 20.62
C GLY A 526 -35.78 -16.87 21.14
N LEU A 527 -35.47 -18.15 20.98
CA LEU A 527 -34.19 -18.75 21.36
C LEU A 527 -33.04 -18.24 20.48
N GLN A 528 -33.26 -18.06 19.18
CA GLN A 528 -32.26 -17.48 18.29
C GLN A 528 -31.99 -16.00 18.59
N LEU A 529 -33.00 -15.19 18.91
CA LEU A 529 -32.79 -13.81 19.34
C LEU A 529 -32.11 -13.72 20.70
N LEU A 530 -32.43 -14.63 21.63
CA LEU A 530 -31.72 -14.77 22.91
C LEU A 530 -30.25 -15.18 22.69
N HIS A 531 -29.99 -16.11 21.77
CA HIS A 531 -28.63 -16.53 21.39
C HIS A 531 -27.88 -15.42 20.66
N ILE A 532 -28.53 -14.67 19.76
CA ILE A 532 -27.99 -13.48 19.10
C ILE A 532 -27.65 -12.41 20.15
N ARG A 533 -28.52 -12.18 21.14
CA ARG A 533 -28.27 -11.26 22.27
C ARG A 533 -27.19 -11.75 23.23
N ALA A 534 -26.97 -13.06 23.34
CA ALA A 534 -25.89 -13.64 24.14
C ALA A 534 -24.55 -13.68 23.38
N VAL A 535 -24.59 -13.60 22.04
CA VAL A 535 -23.42 -13.66 21.15
C VAL A 535 -22.91 -12.25 20.79
N CYS A 536 -23.80 -11.28 20.64
CA CYS A 536 -23.49 -9.84 20.55
C CYS A 536 -23.10 -9.31 21.94
#